data_AF-A0A9W4CY58-F1
#
_entry.id   AF-A0A9W4CY58-F1
#
_cell.length_a   1.000
_cell.length_b   1.000
_cell.length_c   1.000
_cell.angle_alpha   90.00
_cell.angle_beta   90.00
_cell.angle_gamma   90.00
#
_symmetry.space_group_name_H-M   'P 1'
#
loop_
_entity.id
_entity.type
_entity.pdbx_description
1 polymer ?
#
loop_
_entity_poly.entity_id
_entity_poly.type
_entity_poly.pdbx_seq_one_letter_code
_entity_poly.pdbx_strand_id
1 'polypeptide(L)'
;MISRLFLLSIFLGLFISENAAVYVCPGVKRVSDSDVRARADAIYALGESLDSQRAGQREYGGIKFIGRKGSGYFAYEGVLDPHERSDKVYKVQVEHPSQEAFLLEITQGSGSSTGVNCGHYPGA
;
A
#
# COMPACT_ATOMS: atom_id res chain seq x y z
N MET A 1 15.31 46.78 -31.73
CA MET A 1 14.97 45.82 -32.79
C MET A 1 16.22 44.95 -32.95
N ILE A 2 16.28 43.65 -32.68
CA ILE A 2 15.33 42.56 -32.81
C ILE A 2 15.13 41.91 -31.44
N SER A 3 13.92 42.11 -30.92
CA SER A 3 13.29 41.26 -29.93
C SER A 3 12.87 39.97 -30.65
N ARG A 4 12.72 38.86 -29.90
CA ARG A 4 11.97 37.64 -30.27
C ARG A 4 12.74 36.44 -30.87
N LEU A 5 13.92 36.08 -30.37
CA LEU A 5 14.47 34.73 -30.66
C LEU A 5 14.88 33.89 -29.45
N PHE A 6 14.81 34.42 -28.22
CA PHE A 6 15.17 33.67 -27.01
C PHE A 6 13.98 33.14 -26.17
N LEU A 7 12.75 33.32 -26.65
CA LEU A 7 11.53 33.07 -25.86
C LEU A 7 10.70 31.85 -26.33
N LEU A 8 11.25 30.97 -27.17
CA LEU A 8 10.49 29.89 -27.81
C LEU A 8 10.84 28.46 -27.36
N SER A 9 11.63 28.28 -26.30
CA SER A 9 11.97 26.93 -25.80
C SER A 9 11.46 26.60 -24.39
N ILE A 10 10.59 27.44 -23.79
CA ILE A 10 10.01 27.18 -22.45
C ILE A 10 8.73 26.33 -22.53
N PHE A 11 8.20 26.04 -23.72
CA PHE A 11 6.91 25.35 -23.89
C PHE A 11 6.99 23.95 -24.51
N LEU A 12 7.98 23.15 -24.09
CA LEU A 12 7.79 21.70 -24.05
C LEU A 12 7.48 21.31 -22.61
N GLY A 13 6.33 21.79 -22.16
CA GLY A 13 5.62 21.21 -21.03
C GLY A 13 5.20 19.80 -21.42
N LEU A 14 6.14 18.87 -21.27
CA LEU A 14 5.85 17.45 -21.11
C LEU A 14 5.05 17.32 -19.81
N PHE A 15 3.76 17.67 -19.87
CA PHE A 15 2.76 17.05 -19.01
C PHE A 15 2.72 15.58 -19.44
N ILE A 16 3.70 14.81 -18.99
CA ILE A 16 3.52 13.37 -18.86
C ILE A 16 2.43 13.27 -17.80
N SER A 17 1.19 13.12 -18.25
CA SER A 17 0.12 12.63 -17.40
C SER A 17 0.55 11.25 -16.96
N GLU A 18 1.33 11.18 -15.87
CA GLU A 18 1.69 9.95 -15.19
C GLU A 18 0.38 9.30 -14.79
N ASN A 19 0.00 8.29 -15.57
CA ASN A 19 -1.06 7.40 -15.18
C ASN A 19 -0.46 6.62 -14.00
N ALA A 20 -0.72 7.07 -12.78
CA ALA A 20 -0.24 6.40 -11.59
C ALA A 20 -1.04 5.10 -11.42
N ALA A 21 -0.35 4.02 -11.05
CA ALA A 21 -1.01 2.77 -10.70
C ALA A 21 -1.95 2.99 -9.50
N VAL A 22 -3.07 2.27 -9.47
CA VAL A 22 -4.09 2.42 -8.43
C VAL A 22 -4.62 1.06 -7.96
N TYR A 23 -5.00 1.01 -6.69
CA TYR A 23 -5.77 -0.09 -6.12
C TYR A 23 -7.25 0.27 -6.10
N VAL A 24 -8.10 -0.66 -6.53
CA VAL A 24 -9.57 -0.50 -6.51
C VAL A 24 -10.16 -1.53 -5.55
N CYS A 25 -10.87 -1.04 -4.54
CA CYS A 25 -11.53 -1.85 -3.52
C CYS A 25 -13.06 -1.79 -3.69
N PRO A 26 -13.81 -2.79 -3.20
CA PRO A 26 -15.28 -2.80 -3.29
C PRO A 26 -15.98 -1.65 -2.55
N GLY A 27 -15.47 -1.22 -1.39
CA GLY A 27 -16.08 -0.24 -0.49
C GLY A 27 -15.59 1.21 -0.65
N VAL A 28 -14.43 1.46 -1.26
CA VAL A 28 -13.90 2.82 -1.52
C VAL A 28 -13.29 2.97 -2.92
N LYS A 29 -13.43 4.20 -3.43
CA LYS A 29 -12.93 4.78 -4.68
C LYS A 29 -11.40 4.90 -4.64
N ARG A 30 -10.69 4.10 -5.44
CA ARG A 30 -9.27 4.23 -5.87
C ARG A 30 -8.26 4.73 -4.81
N VAL A 31 -7.42 3.83 -4.30
CA VAL A 31 -6.23 4.18 -3.49
C VAL A 31 -5.02 4.26 -4.41
N SER A 32 -4.15 5.25 -4.22
CA SER A 32 -2.93 5.36 -5.04
C SER A 32 -1.94 4.24 -4.72
N ASP A 33 -1.25 3.72 -5.74
CA ASP A 33 -0.17 2.75 -5.51
C ASP A 33 0.96 3.34 -4.65
N SER A 34 1.26 4.64 -4.82
CA SER A 34 2.29 5.32 -4.01
C SER A 34 1.98 5.31 -2.51
N ASP A 35 0.71 5.50 -2.12
CA ASP A 35 0.32 5.46 -0.70
C ASP A 35 0.44 4.03 -0.14
N VAL A 36 0.00 3.03 -0.92
CA VAL A 36 0.11 1.62 -0.54
C VAL A 36 1.57 1.21 -0.41
N ARG A 37 2.43 1.61 -1.36
CA ARG A 37 3.85 1.30 -1.37
C ARG A 37 4.59 1.97 -0.22
N ALA A 38 4.37 3.27 0.00
CA ALA A 38 4.98 4.00 1.11
C ALA A 38 4.62 3.35 2.46
N ARG A 39 3.36 2.91 2.61
CA ARG A 39 2.95 2.18 3.80
C ARG A 39 3.55 0.78 3.89
N ALA A 40 3.63 0.04 2.78
CA ALA A 40 4.24 -1.28 2.73
C ALA A 40 5.70 -1.23 3.18
N ASP A 41 6.47 -0.24 2.72
CA ASP A 41 7.87 -0.05 3.11
C ASP A 41 8.00 0.21 4.62
N ALA A 42 7.12 1.05 5.17
CA ALA A 42 7.09 1.31 6.61
C ALA A 42 6.73 0.06 7.43
N ILE A 43 5.75 -0.72 6.98
CA ILE A 43 5.34 -1.99 7.61
C ILE A 43 6.48 -3.01 7.54
N TYR A 44 7.15 -3.12 6.40
CA TYR A 44 8.25 -4.06 6.22
C TYR A 44 9.43 -3.72 7.14
N ALA A 45 9.86 -2.46 7.16
CA ALA A 45 10.95 -2.00 8.01
C ALA A 45 10.64 -2.22 9.50
N LEU A 46 9.42 -1.88 9.93
CA LEU A 46 8.99 -2.11 11.30
C LEU A 46 8.88 -3.61 11.63
N GLY A 47 8.27 -4.39 10.74
CA GLY A 47 8.11 -5.83 10.87
C GLY A 47 9.44 -6.57 11.03
N GLU A 48 10.44 -6.26 10.20
CA GLU A 48 11.81 -6.80 10.34
C GLU A 48 12.43 -6.45 11.70
N SER A 49 12.25 -5.21 12.17
CA SER A 49 12.80 -4.79 13.47
C SER A 49 12.13 -5.47 14.67
N LEU A 50 10.84 -5.81 14.54
CA LEU A 50 10.01 -6.35 15.61
C LEU A 50 9.95 -7.89 15.63
N ASP A 51 10.28 -8.58 14.54
CA ASP A 51 10.13 -10.04 14.41
C ASP A 51 10.92 -10.81 15.47
N SER A 52 12.12 -10.35 15.84
CA SER A 52 12.92 -10.93 16.92
C SER A 52 12.40 -10.59 18.32
N GLN A 53 11.70 -9.47 18.47
CA GLN A 53 11.23 -8.94 19.76
C GLN A 53 9.86 -9.50 20.16
N ARG A 54 9.02 -9.86 19.17
CA ARG A 54 7.64 -10.32 19.41
C ARG A 54 7.54 -11.66 20.14
N ALA A 55 8.64 -12.39 20.33
CA ALA A 55 8.68 -13.69 21.02
C ALA A 55 7.60 -14.69 20.54
N GLY A 56 7.36 -14.75 19.23
CA GLY A 56 6.37 -15.65 18.62
C GLY A 56 4.92 -15.15 18.64
N GLN A 57 4.65 -13.96 19.20
CA GLN A 57 3.32 -13.33 19.12
C GLN A 57 2.92 -13.08 17.66
N ARG A 58 1.64 -13.27 17.35
CA ARG A 58 1.08 -13.05 16.00
C ARG A 58 0.84 -11.58 15.70
N GLU A 59 0.81 -10.73 16.70
CA GLU A 59 0.67 -9.29 16.56
C GLU A 59 1.52 -8.60 17.63
N TYR A 60 2.32 -7.62 17.23
CA TYR A 60 3.21 -6.87 18.11
C TYR A 60 3.53 -5.51 17.50
N GLY A 61 3.48 -4.45 18.31
CA GLY A 61 3.77 -3.08 17.84
C GLY A 61 2.84 -2.59 16.72
N GLY A 62 1.61 -3.08 16.64
CA GLY A 62 0.65 -2.74 15.57
C GLY A 62 0.93 -3.44 14.23
N ILE A 63 1.88 -4.39 14.20
CA ILE A 63 2.16 -5.24 13.05
C ILE A 63 1.67 -6.66 13.35
N LYS A 64 0.92 -7.22 12.42
CA LYS A 64 0.53 -8.63 12.44
C LYS A 64 1.50 -9.44 11.59
N PHE A 65 1.91 -10.58 12.12
CA PHE A 65 2.87 -11.51 11.52
C PHE A 65 2.12 -12.74 11.02
N ILE A 66 2.10 -12.94 9.71
CA ILE A 66 1.33 -13.98 9.04
C ILE A 66 2.29 -15.04 8.51
N GLY A 67 2.02 -16.31 8.81
CA GLY A 67 2.87 -17.43 8.41
C GLY A 67 4.12 -17.60 9.28
N ARG A 68 5.17 -18.21 8.74
CA ARG A 68 6.44 -18.45 9.44
C ARG A 68 7.62 -18.33 8.48
N LYS A 69 8.69 -17.64 8.91
CA LYS A 69 9.95 -17.58 8.16
C LYS A 69 10.46 -19.00 7.86
N GLY A 70 10.78 -19.26 6.60
CA GLY A 70 11.28 -20.56 6.11
C GLY A 70 10.21 -21.63 5.82
N SER A 71 8.91 -21.36 6.03
CA SER A 71 7.84 -22.34 5.77
C SER A 71 7.06 -22.10 4.47
N GLY A 72 7.63 -21.35 3.52
CA GLY A 72 7.02 -21.05 2.21
C GLY A 72 6.22 -19.75 2.14
N TYR A 73 5.72 -19.22 3.27
CA TYR A 73 5.03 -17.93 3.30
C TYR A 73 5.26 -17.20 4.63
N PHE A 74 5.66 -15.94 4.53
CA PHE A 74 5.74 -15.03 5.67
C PHE A 74 5.42 -13.61 5.21
N ALA A 75 4.56 -12.91 5.94
CA ALA A 75 4.16 -11.56 5.61
C ALA A 75 3.90 -10.71 6.85
N TYR A 76 4.03 -9.40 6.67
CA TYR A 76 3.70 -8.38 7.66
C TYR A 76 2.40 -7.69 7.22
N GLU A 77 1.44 -7.51 8.13
CA GLU A 77 0.18 -6.82 7.87
C GLU A 77 0.03 -5.65 8.85
N GLY A 78 -0.37 -4.49 8.33
CA GLY A 78 -0.65 -3.30 9.13
C GLY A 78 -1.79 -2.47 8.53
N VAL A 79 -2.39 -1.60 9.33
CA VAL A 79 -3.48 -0.71 8.87
C VAL A 79 -2.92 0.35 7.93
N LEU A 80 -3.67 0.68 6.88
CA LEU A 80 -3.46 1.88 6.08
C LEU A 80 -4.38 2.97 6.67
N ASP A 81 -3.81 4.07 7.13
CA ASP A 81 -4.51 5.22 7.72
C ASP A 81 -3.96 6.51 7.07
N PRO A 82 -4.76 7.56 6.87
CA PRO A 82 -6.19 7.66 7.17
C PRO A 82 -7.04 7.19 5.99
N HIS A 83 -8.11 6.43 6.25
CA HIS A 83 -9.18 6.28 5.27
C HIS A 83 -10.45 6.94 5.76
N GLU A 84 -11.04 7.76 4.88
CA GLU A 84 -12.24 8.53 5.14
C GLU A 84 -13.34 7.68 5.79
N ARG A 85 -14.09 8.32 6.70
CA ARG A 85 -15.27 7.82 7.46
C ARG A 85 -16.04 6.72 6.73
N SER A 86 -15.58 5.49 6.87
CA SER A 86 -16.16 4.30 6.26
C SER A 86 -16.22 3.21 7.33
N ASP A 87 -17.18 2.30 7.23
CA ASP A 87 -17.26 1.08 8.04
C ASP A 87 -16.19 0.05 7.64
N LYS A 88 -15.36 0.38 6.64
CA LYS A 88 -14.26 -0.44 6.12
C LYS A 88 -12.94 -0.09 6.77
N VAL A 89 -12.13 -1.11 7.02
CA VAL A 89 -10.73 -0.98 7.46
C VAL A 89 -9.84 -1.48 6.34
N TYR A 90 -8.90 -0.65 5.89
CA TYR A 90 -7.91 -1.07 4.89
C TYR A 90 -6.62 -1.49 5.56
N LYS A 91 -6.02 -2.55 5.05
CA LYS A 91 -4.73 -3.05 5.54
C LYS A 91 -3.79 -3.27 4.38
N VAL A 92 -2.53 -2.98 4.59
CA VAL A 92 -1.45 -3.35 3.68
C VAL A 92 -0.78 -4.59 4.22
N GLN A 93 -0.68 -5.61 3.37
CA GLN A 93 0.12 -6.79 3.62
C GLN A 93 1.35 -6.75 2.71
N VAL A 94 2.52 -7.00 3.28
CA VAL A 94 3.78 -7.06 2.54
C VAL A 94 4.48 -8.40 2.79
N GLU A 95 4.79 -9.09 1.71
CA GLU A 95 5.44 -10.41 1.78
C GLU A 95 6.94 -10.30 2.05
N HIS A 96 7.46 -11.24 2.82
CA HIS A 96 8.89 -11.41 3.04
C HIS A 96 9.39 -12.68 2.33
N PRO A 97 10.49 -12.61 1.55
CA PRO A 97 11.38 -11.47 1.37
C PRO A 97 11.07 -10.61 0.13
N SER A 98 10.09 -10.98 -0.70
CA SER A 98 9.80 -10.34 -2.00
C SER A 98 9.42 -8.86 -1.91
N GLN A 99 8.92 -8.42 -0.76
CA GLN A 99 8.32 -7.11 -0.55
C GLN A 99 7.13 -6.83 -1.48
N GLU A 100 6.48 -7.87 -1.99
CA GLU A 100 5.24 -7.70 -2.74
C GLU A 100 4.14 -7.18 -1.81
N ALA A 101 3.44 -6.12 -2.25
CA ALA A 101 2.48 -5.39 -1.43
C ALA A 101 1.05 -5.60 -1.94
N PHE A 102 0.14 -5.88 -1.00
CA PHE A 102 -1.27 -6.09 -1.27
C PHE A 102 -2.10 -5.16 -0.41
N LEU A 103 -3.12 -4.55 -1.01
CA LEU A 103 -4.14 -3.82 -0.27
C LEU A 103 -5.34 -4.73 -0.01
N LEU A 104 -5.72 -4.82 1.25
CA LEU A 104 -6.84 -5.61 1.75
C LEU A 104 -7.93 -4.66 2.25
N GLU A 105 -9.16 -4.86 1.79
CA GLU A 105 -10.35 -4.23 2.37
C GLU A 105 -11.00 -5.21 3.35
N ILE A 106 -11.13 -4.79 4.61
CA ILE A 106 -11.80 -5.57 5.65
C ILE A 106 -13.15 -4.92 5.95
N THR A 107 -14.23 -5.66 5.70
CA THR A 107 -15.58 -5.29 6.18
C THR A 107 -15.81 -5.92 7.55
N GLN A 108 -16.13 -5.09 8.55
CA GLN A 108 -16.55 -5.57 9.86
C GLN A 108 -18.07 -5.81 9.85
N GLY A 109 -18.50 -7.07 9.78
CA GLY A 109 -19.89 -7.48 9.99
C GLY A 109 -20.14 -7.93 11.44
N SER A 110 -21.41 -8.08 11.81
CA SER A 110 -21.88 -8.49 13.15
C SER A 110 -21.48 -9.94 13.51
N GLY A 111 -20.19 -10.16 13.78
CA GLY A 111 -19.61 -11.44 14.20
C GLY A 111 -18.63 -12.09 13.21
N SER A 112 -18.36 -11.46 12.05
CA SER A 112 -17.41 -11.97 11.04
C SER A 112 -16.71 -10.82 10.32
N SER A 113 -15.39 -10.95 10.14
CA SER A 113 -14.59 -10.06 9.29
C SER A 113 -14.32 -10.74 7.95
N THR A 114 -14.79 -10.14 6.86
CA THR A 114 -14.45 -10.59 5.50
C THR A 114 -13.39 -9.66 4.93
N GLY A 115 -12.25 -10.23 4.54
CA GLY A 115 -11.18 -9.52 3.84
C GLY A 115 -11.21 -9.80 2.33
N VAL A 116 -11.09 -8.76 1.52
CA VAL A 116 -11.03 -8.86 0.05
C VAL A 116 -9.76 -8.16 -0.44
N ASN A 117 -9.01 -8.82 -1.33
CA ASN A 117 -7.88 -8.19 -2.01
C ASN A 117 -8.41 -7.12 -2.98
N CYS A 118 -7.90 -5.90 -2.88
CA CYS A 118 -8.18 -4.86 -3.85
C CYS A 118 -7.44 -5.14 -5.16
N GLY A 119 -8.07 -4.85 -6.30
CA GLY A 119 -7.46 -5.05 -7.61
C GLY A 119 -6.38 -4.01 -7.87
N HIS A 120 -5.17 -4.45 -8.22
CA HIS A 120 -4.07 -3.56 -8.60
C HIS A 120 -4.08 -3.35 -10.12
N TYR A 121 -4.25 -2.10 -10.54
CA TYR A 121 -4.29 -1.72 -11.96
C TYR A 121 -3.06 -0.87 -12.29
N PRO A 122 -2.14 -1.37 -13.14
CA PRO A 122 -1.02 -0.56 -13.60
C PRO A 122 -1.57 0.62 -14.40
N GLY A 123 -0.97 1.79 -14.21
CA GLY A 123 -1.25 2.93 -15.09
C GLY A 123 -0.82 2.60 -16.52
N ALA A 124 -1.66 2.98 -17.48
CA ALA A 124 -1.40 2.84 -18.92
C ALA A 124 -0.52 3.97 -19.46
#